data_AF-A0A6L9MPX8-F1
#
_entry.id   AF-A0A6L9MPX8-F1
#
_cell.length_a   1.000
_cell.length_b   1.000
_cell.length_c   1.000
_cell.angle_alpha   90.00
_cell.angle_beta   90.00
_cell.angle_gamma   90.00
#
_symmetry.space_group_name_H-M   'P 1'
#
loop_
_entity.id
_entity.type
_entity.pdbx_description
1 polymer ?
#
loop_
_entity_poly.entity_id
_entity_poly.type
_entity_poly.pdbx_seq_one_letter_code
_entity_poly.pdbx_strand_id
1 'polypeptide(L)'
;MLAVQCPHDDAGVVFAACVDRTRDWQLRTDLLAQRPHVEARAALYLQQAELGALCDLATEEAVDIDPAELSGLYGRVMVKGGERARYLKLRGASRYNRCPSCGQRDVKTVDHYLSKNAYPELAVFPANLVPCCFECNHAKLDYRAEFAGEQLFHPYFDDWSGFRLVRATIDVGARVIPTCAIADSVGVPKAGEV
;
A
#
# COMPACT_ATOMS: atom_id res chain seq x y z
N MET A 1 -14.46 -8.52 5.42
CA MET A 1 -13.16 -8.13 4.85
C MET A 1 -12.06 -8.33 5.88
N LEU A 2 -10.82 -8.60 5.49
CA LEU A 2 -9.71 -8.74 6.43
C LEU A 2 -9.17 -7.33 6.75
N ALA A 3 -9.80 -6.68 7.73
CA ALA A 3 -9.33 -5.38 8.19
C ALA A 3 -7.86 -5.48 8.64
N VAL A 4 -7.03 -4.58 8.13
CA VAL A 4 -5.63 -4.43 8.52
C VAL A 4 -5.43 -2.99 8.94
N GLN A 5 -4.80 -2.78 10.10
CA GLN A 5 -4.61 -1.43 10.64
C GLN A 5 -3.53 -0.69 9.87
N CYS A 6 -3.79 0.58 9.54
CA CYS A 6 -2.79 1.46 8.98
C CYS A 6 -1.63 1.67 9.99
N PRO A 7 -0.36 1.54 9.57
CA PRO A 7 0.77 1.92 10.41
C PRO A 7 0.78 3.43 10.70
N HIS A 8 1.05 3.80 11.97
CA HIS A 8 1.13 5.20 12.42
C HIS A 8 2.58 5.69 12.58
N ASP A 9 3.55 4.95 12.02
CA ASP A 9 4.96 5.32 12.09
C ASP A 9 5.22 6.62 11.32
N ASP A 10 5.96 7.55 11.94
CA ASP A 10 6.33 8.82 11.32
C ASP A 10 7.22 8.62 10.08
N ALA A 11 6.82 9.22 8.96
CA ALA A 11 7.47 9.02 7.67
C ALA A 11 8.93 9.51 7.69
N GLY A 12 9.20 10.66 8.29
CA GLY A 12 10.53 11.25 8.37
C GLY A 12 11.47 10.46 9.28
N VAL A 13 10.97 9.96 10.41
CA VAL A 13 11.73 9.08 11.32
C VAL A 13 12.09 7.77 10.63
N VAL A 14 11.13 7.12 9.95
CA VAL A 14 11.40 5.86 9.24
C VAL A 14 12.36 6.09 8.07
N PHE A 15 12.18 7.16 7.33
CA PHE A 15 13.07 7.55 6.24
C PHE A 15 14.50 7.80 6.74
N ALA A 16 14.67 8.62 7.78
CA ALA A 16 15.99 8.89 8.38
C ALA A 16 16.66 7.60 8.88
N ALA A 17 15.93 6.71 9.54
CA ALA A 17 16.44 5.41 9.98
C ALA A 17 16.89 4.52 8.79
N CYS A 18 16.19 4.61 7.64
CA CYS A 18 16.63 3.93 6.42
C CYS A 18 17.91 4.55 5.87
N VAL A 19 17.99 5.89 5.82
CA VAL A 19 19.11 6.65 5.25
C VAL A 19 20.38 6.51 6.09
N ASP A 20 20.29 6.42 7.41
CA ASP A 20 21.43 6.24 8.33
C ASP A 20 22.27 4.99 8.01
N ARG A 21 21.69 4.02 7.29
CA ARG A 21 22.36 2.78 6.86
C ARG A 21 23.11 2.91 5.54
N THR A 22 23.02 4.06 4.87
CA THR A 22 23.79 4.38 3.66
C THR A 22 25.25 4.66 4.03
N ARG A 23 26.18 3.92 3.40
CA ARG A 23 27.62 3.99 3.70
C ARG A 23 28.30 5.21 3.07
N ASP A 24 27.89 5.55 1.85
CA ASP A 24 28.38 6.74 1.17
C ASP A 24 27.88 7.98 1.91
N TRP A 25 28.82 8.77 2.41
CA TRP A 25 28.52 9.90 3.28
C TRP A 25 27.87 11.06 2.51
N GLN A 26 28.25 11.26 1.24
CA GLN A 26 27.70 12.32 0.41
C GLN A 26 26.27 11.95 0.05
N LEU A 27 26.06 10.75 -0.49
CA LEU A 27 24.72 10.23 -0.78
C LEU A 27 23.83 10.22 0.47
N ARG A 28 24.36 9.84 1.64
CA ARG A 28 23.60 9.89 2.89
C ARG A 28 23.17 11.33 3.23
N THR A 29 24.06 12.30 3.02
CA THR A 29 23.77 13.72 3.26
C THR A 29 22.67 14.20 2.30
N ASP A 30 22.80 13.86 1.02
CA ASP A 30 21.84 14.24 -0.03
C ASP A 30 20.46 13.59 0.21
N LEU A 31 20.44 12.32 0.62
CA LEU A 31 19.23 11.63 1.03
C LEU A 31 18.58 12.28 2.25
N LEU A 32 19.35 12.60 3.30
CA LEU A 32 18.81 13.27 4.49
C LEU A 32 18.21 14.64 4.17
N ALA A 33 18.76 15.34 3.18
CA ALA A 33 18.21 16.61 2.72
C ALA A 33 16.81 16.47 2.11
N GLN A 34 16.42 15.28 1.63
CA GLN A 34 15.07 14.99 1.11
C GLN A 34 14.02 14.78 2.20
N ARG A 35 14.42 14.68 3.48
CA ARG A 35 13.49 14.36 4.57
C ARG A 35 12.27 15.29 4.64
N PRO A 36 12.39 16.63 4.55
CA PRO A 36 11.22 17.52 4.58
C PRO A 36 10.26 17.27 3.42
N HIS A 37 10.78 16.95 2.24
CA HIS A 37 9.97 16.58 1.09
C HIS A 37 9.23 15.26 1.32
N VAL A 38 9.91 14.23 1.84
CA VAL A 38 9.28 12.94 2.21
C VAL A 38 8.16 13.13 3.23
N GLU A 39 8.38 13.94 4.27
CA GLU A 39 7.38 14.25 5.30
C GLU A 39 6.16 14.95 4.70
N ALA A 40 6.37 15.98 3.85
CA ALA A 40 5.28 16.70 3.18
C ALA A 40 4.47 15.79 2.25
N ARG A 41 5.15 14.94 1.47
CA ARG A 41 4.52 14.01 0.53
C ARG A 41 3.76 12.90 1.24
N ALA A 42 4.28 12.40 2.36
CA ALA A 42 3.58 11.45 3.21
C ALA A 42 2.32 12.04 3.86
N ALA A 43 2.38 13.31 4.30
CA ALA A 43 1.20 14.00 4.83
C ALA A 43 0.10 14.17 3.77
N LEU A 44 0.50 14.59 2.55
CA LEU A 44 -0.44 14.71 1.42
C LEU A 44 -1.02 13.36 1.02
N TYR A 45 -0.21 12.29 1.02
CA TYR A 45 -0.68 10.93 0.80
C TYR A 45 -1.79 10.56 1.79
N LEU A 46 -1.57 10.76 3.09
CA LEU A 46 -2.56 10.42 4.12
C LEU A 46 -3.87 11.19 3.93
N GLN A 47 -3.78 12.50 3.64
CA GLN A 47 -4.95 13.34 3.35
C GLN A 47 -5.74 12.80 2.15
N GLN A 48 -5.07 12.50 1.04
CA GLN A 48 -5.73 11.99 -0.17
C GLN A 48 -6.28 10.58 0.04
N ALA A 49 -5.61 9.74 0.83
CA ALA A 49 -6.08 8.40 1.16
C ALA A 49 -7.37 8.41 1.98
N GLU A 50 -7.48 9.30 2.97
CA GLU A 50 -8.70 9.48 3.75
C GLU A 50 -9.88 10.00 2.91
N LEU A 51 -9.60 10.76 1.87
CA LEU A 51 -10.60 11.26 0.92
C LEU A 51 -10.93 10.25 -0.20
N GLY A 52 -10.22 9.12 -0.29
CA GLY A 52 -10.35 8.18 -1.40
C GLY A 52 -9.89 8.77 -2.75
N ALA A 53 -8.97 9.72 -2.74
CA ALA A 53 -8.52 10.52 -3.89
C ALA A 53 -7.01 10.39 -4.17
N LEU A 54 -6.40 9.24 -3.85
CA LEU A 54 -4.97 8.98 -4.13
C LEU A 54 -4.61 9.06 -5.62
N CYS A 55 -5.57 8.85 -6.54
CA CYS A 55 -5.39 9.11 -7.97
C CYS A 55 -5.01 10.56 -8.29
N ASP A 56 -5.42 11.52 -7.45
CA ASP A 56 -5.16 12.94 -7.62
C ASP A 56 -3.77 13.35 -7.09
N LEU A 57 -3.06 12.45 -6.41
CA LEU A 57 -1.69 12.72 -5.97
C LEU A 57 -0.77 12.76 -7.20
N ALA A 58 -0.35 13.96 -7.58
CA ALA A 58 0.61 14.15 -8.67
C ALA A 58 1.98 13.56 -8.33
N THR A 59 2.68 13.05 -9.35
CA THR A 59 4.10 12.68 -9.25
C THR A 59 4.96 13.95 -9.24
N GLU A 60 6.08 13.89 -8.54
CA GLU A 60 7.06 14.98 -8.49
C GLU A 60 8.44 14.44 -8.87
N GLU A 61 9.23 15.24 -9.58
CA GLU A 61 10.62 14.90 -9.87
C GLU A 61 11.47 15.05 -8.61
N ALA A 62 12.38 14.10 -8.39
CA ALA A 62 13.33 14.22 -7.29
C ALA A 62 14.30 15.37 -7.58
N VAL A 63 14.48 16.25 -6.58
CA VAL A 63 15.37 17.41 -6.70
C VAL A 63 16.74 17.05 -6.11
N ASP A 64 17.81 17.30 -6.87
CA ASP A 64 19.20 17.11 -6.44
C ASP A 64 19.58 15.67 -6.02
N ILE A 65 18.77 14.67 -6.40
CA ILE A 65 19.08 13.26 -6.18
C ILE A 65 18.47 12.38 -7.27
N ASP A 66 19.13 11.26 -7.59
CA ASP A 66 18.56 10.23 -8.46
C ASP A 66 17.36 9.55 -7.76
N PRO A 67 16.15 9.53 -8.36
CA PRO A 67 14.99 8.76 -7.88
C PRO A 67 15.29 7.29 -7.55
N ALA A 68 16.26 6.67 -8.24
CA ALA A 68 16.69 5.30 -7.98
C ALA A 68 17.32 5.14 -6.58
N GLU A 69 17.91 6.19 -6.02
CA GLU A 69 18.51 6.15 -4.68
C GLU A 69 17.45 6.18 -3.58
N LEU A 70 16.38 6.98 -3.78
CA LEU A 70 15.21 7.00 -2.90
C LEU A 70 14.46 5.67 -2.94
N SER A 71 14.07 5.22 -4.14
CA SER A 71 13.35 3.95 -4.32
C SER A 71 14.18 2.73 -3.88
N GLY A 72 15.50 2.80 -4.03
CA GLY A 72 16.46 1.78 -3.64
C GLY A 72 16.53 1.53 -2.14
N LEU A 73 16.19 2.50 -1.29
CA LEU A 73 16.18 2.35 0.17
C LEU A 73 15.30 1.18 0.62
N TYR A 74 14.14 0.98 -0.02
CA TYR A 74 13.25 -0.13 0.28
C TYR A 74 13.98 -1.49 0.14
N GLY A 75 14.59 -1.75 -1.01
CA GLY A 75 15.25 -3.02 -1.27
C GLY A 75 16.49 -3.23 -0.41
N ARG A 76 17.32 -2.19 -0.30
CA ARG A 76 18.62 -2.26 0.40
C ARG A 76 18.46 -2.31 1.92
N VAL A 77 17.52 -1.54 2.48
CA VAL A 77 17.44 -1.29 3.93
C VAL A 77 16.25 -1.97 4.57
N MET A 78 15.05 -1.84 4.00
CA MET A 78 13.84 -2.48 4.53
C MET A 78 13.82 -3.98 4.26
N VAL A 79 14.15 -4.44 3.04
CA VAL A 79 14.09 -5.86 2.72
C VAL A 79 15.35 -6.60 3.19
N LYS A 80 16.54 -6.05 2.90
CA LYS A 80 17.84 -6.75 3.07
C LYS A 80 18.71 -6.19 4.19
N GLY A 81 18.31 -5.08 4.84
CA GLY A 81 19.20 -4.31 5.71
C GLY A 81 18.64 -4.05 7.11
N GLY A 82 19.07 -2.91 7.69
CA GLY A 82 18.85 -2.58 9.10
C GLY A 82 17.39 -2.43 9.52
N GLU A 83 16.49 -2.09 8.60
CA GLU A 83 15.05 -1.93 8.88
C GLU A 83 14.23 -3.20 8.55
N ARG A 84 14.89 -4.36 8.41
CA ARG A 84 14.22 -5.64 8.15
C ARG A 84 13.19 -6.03 9.19
N ALA A 85 13.39 -5.66 10.46
CA ALA A 85 12.40 -5.88 11.50
C ALA A 85 11.07 -5.16 11.19
N ARG A 86 11.14 -3.92 10.70
CA ARG A 86 9.97 -3.12 10.29
C ARG A 86 9.26 -3.73 9.09
N TYR A 87 10.01 -4.15 8.07
CA TYR A 87 9.46 -4.90 6.95
C TYR A 87 8.70 -6.16 7.38
N LEU A 88 9.29 -6.95 8.30
CA LEU A 88 8.65 -8.16 8.80
C LEU A 88 7.40 -7.87 9.64
N LYS A 89 7.42 -6.79 10.45
CA LYS A 89 6.25 -6.31 11.19
C LYS A 89 5.11 -5.93 10.24
N LEU A 90 5.40 -5.15 9.20
CA LEU A 90 4.42 -4.79 8.17
C LEU A 90 3.87 -6.06 7.53
N ARG A 91 4.72 -6.93 6.97
CA ARG A 91 4.30 -8.19 6.32
C ARG A 91 3.45 -9.07 7.23
N GLY A 92 3.74 -9.11 8.52
CA GLY A 92 3.01 -9.90 9.51
C GLY A 92 1.73 -9.25 10.04
N ALA A 93 1.40 -8.02 9.65
CA ALA A 93 0.24 -7.29 10.18
C ALA A 93 -1.10 -7.85 9.71
N SER A 94 -1.13 -8.65 8.63
CA SER A 94 -2.39 -9.17 8.11
C SER A 94 -2.96 -10.31 8.96
N ARG A 95 -4.25 -10.25 9.21
CA ARG A 95 -5.00 -11.27 9.95
C ARG A 95 -4.98 -12.60 9.21
N TYR A 96 -4.73 -13.69 9.95
CA TYR A 96 -4.64 -15.06 9.43
C TYR A 96 -3.61 -15.27 8.31
N ASN A 97 -2.62 -14.39 8.20
CA ASN A 97 -1.63 -14.40 7.11
C ASN A 97 -2.29 -14.35 5.72
N ARG A 98 -3.49 -13.78 5.57
CA ARG A 98 -4.20 -13.70 4.29
C ARG A 98 -3.96 -12.35 3.63
N CYS A 99 -3.75 -12.31 2.32
CA CYS A 99 -3.56 -11.07 1.59
C CYS A 99 -4.83 -10.20 1.73
N PRO A 100 -4.73 -8.97 2.24
CA PRO A 100 -5.87 -8.10 2.44
C PRO A 100 -6.47 -7.60 1.11
N SER A 101 -5.68 -7.54 0.03
CA SER A 101 -6.16 -7.13 -1.30
C SER A 101 -7.08 -8.16 -1.97
N CYS A 102 -6.83 -9.47 -1.81
CA CYS A 102 -7.66 -10.52 -2.43
C CYS A 102 -8.43 -11.40 -1.44
N GLY A 103 -8.04 -11.43 -0.17
CA GLY A 103 -8.60 -12.31 0.86
C GLY A 103 -8.34 -13.81 0.69
N GLN A 104 -7.69 -14.24 -0.40
CA GLN A 104 -7.58 -15.65 -0.78
C GLN A 104 -6.21 -16.26 -0.42
N ARG A 105 -5.13 -15.65 -0.90
CA ARG A 105 -3.78 -16.21 -0.82
C ARG A 105 -3.04 -15.73 0.42
N ASP A 106 -1.98 -16.44 0.76
CA ASP A 106 -1.14 -16.07 1.89
C ASP A 106 -0.29 -14.84 1.57
N VAL A 107 -0.03 -14.00 2.59
CA VAL A 107 0.94 -12.91 2.47
C VAL A 107 2.34 -13.50 2.25
N LYS A 108 3.04 -12.98 1.23
CA LYS A 108 4.43 -13.34 0.92
C LYS A 108 5.33 -12.12 0.77
N THR A 109 4.75 -10.97 0.45
CA THR A 109 5.45 -9.71 0.16
C THR A 109 4.81 -8.53 0.89
N VAL A 110 5.40 -7.35 0.72
CA VAL A 110 4.80 -6.05 1.06
C VAL A 110 4.77 -5.25 -0.23
N ASP A 111 3.59 -4.86 -0.66
CA ASP A 111 3.28 -4.11 -1.87
C ASP A 111 3.33 -2.61 -1.62
N HIS A 112 3.65 -1.85 -2.66
CA HIS A 112 3.58 -0.39 -2.67
C HIS A 112 2.23 0.01 -3.26
N TYR A 113 1.36 0.64 -2.47
CA TYR A 113 0.07 1.07 -3.00
C TYR A 113 0.24 2.10 -4.13
N LEU A 114 1.05 3.13 -3.89
CA LEU A 114 1.64 3.96 -4.94
C LEU A 114 3.05 3.46 -5.23
N SER A 115 3.30 3.08 -6.49
CA SER A 115 4.57 2.45 -6.87
C SER A 115 5.76 3.33 -6.51
N LYS A 116 6.79 2.72 -5.93
CA LYS A 116 8.09 3.34 -5.66
C LYS A 116 8.81 3.86 -6.92
N ASN A 117 8.41 3.43 -8.13
CA ASN A 117 9.01 3.91 -9.37
C ASN A 117 8.45 5.30 -9.73
N ALA A 118 7.17 5.54 -9.46
CA ALA A 118 6.50 6.83 -9.70
C ALA A 118 6.53 7.75 -8.48
N TYR A 119 6.60 7.18 -7.27
CA TYR A 119 6.62 7.88 -5.98
C TYR A 119 7.81 7.40 -5.13
N PRO A 120 9.05 7.62 -5.59
CA PRO A 120 10.26 7.14 -4.93
C PRO A 120 10.43 7.67 -3.49
N GLU A 121 9.93 8.87 -3.21
CA GLU A 121 9.92 9.50 -1.89
C GLU A 121 9.04 8.74 -0.88
N LEU A 122 8.03 8.00 -1.37
CA LEU A 122 7.12 7.20 -0.55
C LEU A 122 7.55 5.72 -0.48
N ALA A 123 8.72 5.35 -1.01
CA ALA A 123 9.15 3.95 -1.14
C ALA A 123 9.34 3.24 0.21
N VAL A 124 9.65 3.97 1.28
CA VAL A 124 9.80 3.42 2.64
C VAL A 124 8.71 3.89 3.60
N PHE A 125 7.73 4.66 3.12
CA PHE A 125 6.66 5.19 3.94
C PHE A 125 5.68 4.08 4.37
N PRO A 126 5.54 3.75 5.66
CA PRO A 126 4.78 2.58 6.08
C PRO A 126 3.31 2.55 5.69
N ALA A 127 2.61 3.68 5.63
CA ALA A 127 1.21 3.71 5.20
C ALA A 127 1.05 3.39 3.70
N ASN A 128 2.10 3.60 2.88
CA ASN A 128 2.13 3.20 1.48
C ASN A 128 2.53 1.71 1.28
N LEU A 129 2.88 1.00 2.36
CA LEU A 129 3.41 -0.36 2.33
C LEU A 129 2.38 -1.37 2.87
N VAL A 130 1.79 -2.16 1.98
CA VAL A 130 0.65 -3.05 2.28
C VAL A 130 1.06 -4.52 2.22
N PRO A 131 0.76 -5.36 3.24
CA PRO A 131 0.98 -6.80 3.17
C PRO A 131 0.28 -7.39 1.96
N CYS A 132 0.96 -8.21 1.15
CA CYS A 132 0.39 -8.69 -0.10
C CYS A 132 0.85 -10.11 -0.45
N CYS A 133 0.02 -10.86 -1.18
CA CYS A 133 0.48 -12.10 -1.81
C CYS A 133 1.32 -11.76 -3.05
N PHE A 134 2.06 -12.76 -3.54
CA PHE A 134 2.93 -12.58 -4.70
C PHE A 134 2.13 -12.18 -5.95
N GLU A 135 1.00 -12.84 -6.19
CA GLU A 135 0.17 -12.70 -7.38
C GLU A 135 -0.48 -11.33 -7.48
N CYS A 136 -1.03 -10.80 -6.38
CA CYS A 136 -1.63 -9.46 -6.38
C CYS A 136 -0.57 -8.38 -6.60
N ASN A 137 0.59 -8.49 -5.95
CA ASN A 137 1.70 -7.57 -6.14
C ASN A 137 2.19 -7.57 -7.62
N HIS A 138 2.37 -8.76 -8.21
CA HIS A 138 2.80 -8.89 -9.61
C HIS A 138 1.72 -8.55 -10.65
N ALA A 139 0.44 -8.59 -10.28
CA ALA A 139 -0.63 -8.12 -11.13
C ALA A 139 -0.72 -6.59 -11.14
N LYS A 140 -0.45 -5.94 -9.99
CA LYS A 140 -0.50 -4.49 -9.84
C LYS A 140 0.71 -3.80 -10.47
N LEU A 141 1.94 -4.25 -10.15
CA LEU A 141 3.18 -3.59 -10.59
C LEU A 141 3.14 -2.07 -10.35
N ASP A 142 3.38 -1.31 -11.42
CA ASP A 142 3.40 0.15 -11.44
C ASP A 142 2.04 0.77 -11.76
N TYR A 143 0.95 -0.01 -11.65
CA TYR A 143 -0.40 0.49 -11.87
C TYR A 143 -0.69 1.74 -11.03
N ARG A 144 -1.23 2.75 -11.72
CA ARG A 144 -1.70 4.02 -11.17
C ARG A 144 -3.03 4.34 -11.83
N ALA A 145 -4.05 4.62 -11.02
CA ALA A 145 -5.34 5.07 -11.52
C ALA A 145 -5.24 6.49 -12.06
N GLU A 146 -5.85 6.75 -13.23
CA GLU A 146 -5.89 8.10 -13.79
C GLU A 146 -7.06 8.94 -13.25
N PHE A 147 -8.11 8.27 -12.76
CA PHE A 147 -9.29 8.88 -12.17
C PHE A 147 -9.91 7.98 -11.10
N ALA A 148 -10.79 8.54 -10.26
CA ALA A 148 -11.34 7.86 -9.08
C ALA A 148 -12.00 6.50 -9.36
N GLY A 149 -12.65 6.33 -10.52
CA GLY A 149 -13.30 5.06 -10.90
C GLY A 149 -12.34 3.91 -11.21
N GLU A 150 -11.06 4.21 -11.39
CA GLU A 150 -9.97 3.25 -11.61
C GLU A 150 -9.19 2.95 -10.33
N GLN A 151 -9.41 3.70 -9.25
CA GLN A 151 -8.66 3.51 -8.02
C GLN A 151 -8.92 2.12 -7.42
N LEU A 152 -7.83 1.40 -7.17
CA LEU A 152 -7.92 0.10 -6.53
C LEU A 152 -8.37 0.25 -5.08
N PHE A 153 -8.95 -0.81 -4.54
CA PHE A 153 -9.20 -0.91 -3.11
C PHE A 153 -7.92 -0.69 -2.30
N HIS A 154 -7.97 0.23 -1.34
CA HIS A 154 -6.89 0.50 -0.41
C HIS A 154 -7.13 -0.22 0.94
N PRO A 155 -6.35 -1.25 1.30
CA PRO A 155 -6.62 -2.06 2.50
C PRO A 155 -6.62 -1.36 3.86
N TYR A 156 -5.95 -0.20 3.97
CA TYR A 156 -5.93 0.62 5.18
C TYR A 156 -7.04 1.68 5.29
N PHE A 157 -7.51 2.23 4.16
CA PHE A 157 -8.35 3.44 4.15
C PHE A 157 -9.76 3.16 3.65
N ASP A 158 -9.94 2.11 2.86
CA ASP A 158 -11.26 1.71 2.40
C ASP A 158 -11.90 0.71 3.36
N ASP A 159 -13.11 1.02 3.84
CA ASP A 159 -13.93 0.07 4.58
C ASP A 159 -15.03 -0.50 3.70
N TRP A 160 -14.86 -1.74 3.23
CA TRP A 160 -15.93 -2.45 2.53
C TRP A 160 -16.70 -3.43 3.40
N SER A 161 -16.58 -3.36 4.73
CA SER A 161 -17.31 -4.26 5.65
C SER A 161 -18.84 -4.15 5.51
N GLY A 162 -19.34 -3.00 5.07
CA GLY A 162 -20.76 -2.77 4.79
C GLY A 162 -21.26 -3.34 3.46
N PHE A 163 -20.38 -3.68 2.51
CA PHE A 163 -20.80 -4.14 1.18
C PHE A 163 -20.91 -5.67 1.12
N ARG A 164 -22.01 -6.15 0.52
CA ARG A 164 -22.22 -7.56 0.22
C ARG A 164 -21.73 -7.85 -1.20
N LEU A 165 -20.42 -8.08 -1.34
CA LEU A 165 -19.77 -8.30 -2.64
C LEU A 165 -20.17 -9.63 -3.28
N VAL A 166 -20.37 -10.69 -2.47
CA VAL A 166 -20.78 -12.01 -2.94
C VAL A 166 -21.87 -12.55 -2.02
N ARG A 167 -22.95 -13.08 -2.61
CA ARG A 167 -23.96 -13.86 -1.91
C ARG A 167 -23.91 -15.31 -2.42
N ALA A 168 -23.82 -16.26 -1.49
CA ALA A 168 -23.96 -17.68 -1.78
C ALA A 168 -25.12 -18.24 -0.95
N THR A 169 -25.89 -19.14 -1.54
CA THR A 169 -26.94 -19.89 -0.85
C THR A 169 -26.51 -21.35 -0.80
N ILE A 170 -26.60 -21.96 0.38
CA ILE A 170 -26.31 -23.37 0.58
C ILE A 170 -27.63 -24.05 0.96
N ASP A 171 -28.07 -24.99 0.13
CA ASP A 171 -29.16 -25.90 0.46
C ASP A 171 -28.57 -27.23 0.95
N VAL A 172 -28.99 -27.64 2.15
CA VAL A 172 -28.45 -28.82 2.84
C VAL A 172 -29.53 -29.89 2.91
N GLY A 173 -29.52 -30.80 1.94
CA GLY A 173 -30.28 -32.06 1.93
C GLY A 173 -29.35 -33.27 2.07
N ALA A 174 -29.67 -34.40 1.43
CA ALA A 174 -28.76 -35.56 1.36
C ALA A 174 -27.46 -35.28 0.57
N ARG A 175 -27.38 -34.12 -0.10
CA ARG A 175 -26.22 -33.57 -0.80
C ARG A 175 -26.13 -32.07 -0.52
N VAL A 176 -24.91 -31.54 -0.61
CA VAL A 176 -24.64 -30.10 -0.59
C VAL A 176 -24.38 -29.65 -2.02
N ILE A 177 -25.23 -28.76 -2.56
CA ILE A 177 -25.03 -28.12 -3.86
C ILE A 177 -24.91 -26.61 -3.62
N PRO A 178 -23.69 -26.03 -3.68
CA PRO A 178 -23.53 -24.60 -3.58
C PRO A 178 -23.97 -23.93 -4.89
N THR A 179 -24.81 -22.90 -4.81
CA THR A 179 -25.11 -22.00 -5.94
C THR A 179 -24.57 -20.60 -5.63
N CYS A 180 -23.90 -19.98 -6.60
CA CYS A 180 -23.43 -18.61 -6.51
C CYS A 180 -23.91 -17.82 -7.72
N ALA A 181 -24.20 -16.54 -7.50
CA ALA A 181 -24.49 -15.59 -8.55
C ALA A 181 -23.68 -14.32 -8.27
N ILE A 182 -23.05 -13.78 -9.31
CA ILE A 182 -22.44 -12.46 -9.28
C ILE A 182 -23.49 -11.54 -9.88
N ALA A 183 -24.03 -10.63 -9.08
CA ALA A 183 -24.85 -9.55 -9.59
C ALA A 183 -23.91 -8.41 -9.99
N ASP A 184 -24.10 -7.84 -11.19
CA ASP A 184 -23.40 -6.62 -11.56
C ASP A 184 -23.76 -5.54 -10.54
N SER A 185 -22.75 -5.04 -9.81
CA SER A 185 -22.97 -3.88 -8.95
C SER A 185 -23.09 -2.66 -9.85
N VAL A 186 -24.23 -1.97 -9.78
CA VAL A 186 -24.24 -0.51 -9.98
C VAL A 186 -23.17 0.00 -9.02
N GLY A 187 -22.06 0.54 -9.52
CA GLY A 187 -20.82 0.73 -8.76
C GLY A 187 -21.01 1.39 -7.37
N VAL A 188 -19.98 1.30 -6.53
CA VAL A 188 -19.99 1.89 -5.18
C VAL A 188 -20.39 3.38 -5.26
N PRO A 189 -21.52 3.79 -4.64
CA PRO A 189 -21.88 5.20 -4.56
C PRO A 189 -20.76 5.97 -3.87
N LYS A 190 -20.45 7.17 -4.39
CA LYS A 190 -19.42 8.02 -3.78
C LYS A 190 -19.82 8.39 -2.35
N ALA A 191 -18.85 8.47 -1.44
CA ALA A 191 -19.09 9.02 -0.11
C ALA A 191 -19.67 10.45 -0.25
N GLY A 192 -20.90 10.65 0.22
CA GLY A 192 -21.62 11.93 0.14
C GLY A 192 -22.91 11.92 -0.70
N GLU A 193 -23.25 10.82 -1.36
CA GLU A 193 -24.53 10.65 -2.05
C GLU A 193 -25.48 9.78 -1.21
N VAL A 194 -26.05 10.35 -0.13
CA VAL A 194 -27.23 9.83 0.60
C VAL A 194 -28.18 10.97 0.90
#